data_AF-A0A4Q9Q857-F1
#
_entry.id   AF-A0A4Q9Q857-F1
#
_cell.length_a   1.000
_cell.length_b   1.000
_cell.length_c   1.000
_cell.angle_alpha   90.00
_cell.angle_beta   90.00
_cell.angle_gamma   90.00
#
_symmetry.space_group_name_H-M   'P 1'
#
loop_
_entity.id
_entity.type
_entity.pdbx_description
1 polymer ?
#
loop_
_entity_poly.entity_id
_entity_poly.type
_entity_poly.pdbx_seq_one_letter_code
_entity_poly.pdbx_strand_id
1 'polypeptide(L)'
;MQRRKPCSPKKRREQLRLKRAVKRGDIPPPPPSKPDQHRKGRKGPTGQSIGSTTRATAAESTRRLESSFVKLPPAFLEKTRVLAYKLPLTRPIPPELAILPDVDKQITSADGGRTAGELTCPRRPKWRYDMSKKEVEANEEGLFKKWLAQTDAAVNAWCNASSDDDAPQTSSVPGAPDRVLDRIPEAATDAMPRAPTSYEHNLEVWRQLWRVTEISQILLILLDSRCPILHFPPALPSYLSSLPHASRIRTILVLTKVDISGPDRVAAWTRHLNALYPDMRIVQVESYVEKHAGEGSSSGRKMYAPHLPSAFRETLVNALRETHAELLEPPPEIKSNPERLARWRPRMRSSVDWDAVLRARGGQVGTVVGGAADPKPTKPPLENGVGSEGHEEDDDSNPEFLTIGLIGQPNVGKSSLLNALFGTQKVRVSRTPGKTKHFQTLFWTSEVRLVDCPGLVIPNYVPMETQVLSGILPISRVSAIPLCIYHAARLIPLEKVLGLAHPSPPSAAPEDKRTWREDIFTWRDGEPPKAQPKEVVWTAMDILTAYANKKGWMTAQAGRPDVNRAGNAST
;
A
#
# COMPACT_ATOMS: atom_id res chain seq x y z
N MET A 1 6.41 -29.73 18.05
CA MET A 1 7.21 -28.76 18.84
C MET A 1 8.29 -29.52 19.59
N GLN A 2 9.58 -29.19 19.44
CA GLN A 2 10.63 -29.83 20.25
C GLN A 2 10.61 -29.28 21.68
N ARG A 3 10.52 -30.17 22.69
CA ARG A 3 10.62 -29.81 24.11
C ARG A 3 11.98 -29.17 24.37
N ARG A 4 11.99 -27.93 24.88
CA ARG A 4 13.22 -27.24 25.31
C ARG A 4 13.80 -27.99 26.51
N LYS A 5 15.10 -28.32 26.45
CA LYS A 5 15.82 -28.89 27.61
C LYS A 5 15.73 -27.91 28.79
N PRO A 6 15.37 -28.37 30.00
CA PRO A 6 15.32 -27.50 31.17
C PRO A 6 16.72 -26.97 31.49
N CYS A 7 16.86 -25.65 31.62
CA CYS A 7 18.09 -24.99 32.05
C CYS A 7 17.92 -24.48 33.48
N SER A 8 18.91 -24.76 34.34
CA SER A 8 18.95 -24.28 35.72
C SER A 8 18.81 -22.74 35.79
N PRO A 9 18.10 -22.19 36.79
CA PRO A 9 17.96 -20.74 36.99
C PRO A 9 19.29 -19.99 37.06
N LYS A 10 20.32 -20.63 37.66
CA LYS A 10 21.68 -20.07 37.77
C LYS A 10 22.32 -19.89 36.39
N LYS A 11 22.22 -20.91 35.54
CA LYS A 11 22.74 -20.91 34.17
C LYS A 11 22.03 -19.87 33.29
N ARG A 12 20.74 -19.63 33.53
CA ARG A 12 19.96 -18.59 32.83
C ARG A 12 20.37 -17.17 33.22
N ARG A 13 20.67 -16.92 34.50
CA ARG A 13 21.18 -15.63 34.99
C ARG A 13 22.56 -15.31 34.41
N GLU A 14 23.47 -16.29 34.39
CA GLU A 14 24.79 -16.13 33.77
C GLU A 14 24.70 -15.85 32.27
N GLN A 15 23.86 -16.58 31.53
CA GLN A 15 23.65 -16.33 30.10
C GLN A 15 23.10 -14.92 29.82
N LEU A 16 22.22 -14.39 30.67
CA LEU A 16 21.72 -13.02 30.53
C LEU A 16 22.80 -11.98 30.85
N ARG A 17 23.65 -12.25 31.84
CA ARG A 17 24.79 -11.38 32.18
C ARG A 17 25.81 -11.32 31.04
N LEU A 18 26.12 -12.47 30.44
CA LEU A 18 27.03 -12.58 29.29
C LEU A 18 26.47 -11.86 28.05
N LYS A 19 25.16 -12.02 27.76
CA LYS A 19 24.51 -11.29 26.67
C LYS A 19 24.51 -9.78 26.86
N ARG A 20 24.42 -9.31 28.10
CA ARG A 20 24.50 -7.87 28.42
C ARG A 20 25.91 -7.34 28.24
N ALA A 21 26.93 -8.09 28.66
CA ALA A 21 28.34 -7.74 28.45
C ALA A 21 28.70 -7.67 26.96
N VAL A 22 28.26 -8.65 26.16
CA VAL A 22 28.45 -8.64 24.69
C VAL A 22 27.75 -7.44 24.04
N LYS A 23 26.55 -7.07 24.51
CA LYS A 23 25.81 -5.91 23.97
C LYS A 23 26.45 -4.56 24.34
N ARG A 24 27.21 -4.49 25.43
CA ARG A 24 27.98 -3.30 25.84
C ARG A 24 29.34 -3.20 25.15
N GLY A 25 29.79 -4.27 24.49
CA GLY A 25 31.11 -4.33 23.85
C GLY A 25 32.24 -4.82 24.78
N ASP A 26 31.92 -5.19 26.02
CA ASP A 26 32.91 -5.63 27.02
C ASP A 26 33.54 -6.99 26.67
N ILE A 27 32.85 -7.81 25.86
CA ILE A 27 33.30 -9.16 25.46
C ILE A 27 32.91 -9.38 23.99
N PRO A 28 33.81 -9.94 23.14
CA PRO A 28 33.49 -10.26 21.75
C PRO A 28 32.38 -11.32 21.65
N PRO A 29 31.51 -11.27 20.62
CA PRO A 29 30.44 -12.23 20.45
C PRO A 29 30.99 -13.65 20.21
N PRO A 30 30.37 -14.70 20.77
CA PRO A 30 30.83 -16.07 20.55
C PRO A 30 30.68 -16.46 19.07
N PRO A 31 31.57 -17.32 18.54
CA PRO A 31 31.52 -17.76 17.16
C PRO A 31 30.22 -18.53 16.85
N PRO A 32 29.71 -18.45 15.61
CA PRO A 32 28.47 -19.14 15.24
C PRO A 32 28.64 -20.65 15.41
N SER A 33 27.68 -21.29 16.10
CA SER A 33 27.67 -22.74 16.26
C SER A 33 27.59 -23.42 14.89
N LYS A 34 28.48 -24.38 14.61
CA LYS A 34 28.46 -25.20 13.40
C LYS A 34 27.07 -25.85 13.23
N PRO A 35 26.51 -25.89 12.01
CA PRO A 35 25.22 -26.54 11.80
C PRO A 35 25.29 -28.03 12.11
N ASP A 36 24.30 -28.53 12.86
CA ASP A 36 24.11 -29.96 13.16
C ASP A 36 24.14 -30.79 11.85
N GLN A 37 25.22 -31.56 11.64
CA GLN A 37 25.39 -32.39 10.44
C GLN A 37 24.61 -33.72 10.48
N HIS A 38 23.82 -34.00 11.52
CA HIS A 38 23.02 -35.22 11.62
C HIS A 38 21.52 -34.99 11.43
N ARG A 39 21.11 -34.74 10.18
CA ARG A 39 19.76 -35.11 9.72
C ARG A 39 19.89 -35.87 8.40
N LYS A 40 19.89 -37.20 8.49
CA LYS A 40 19.76 -38.07 7.31
C LYS A 40 18.47 -37.67 6.58
N GLY A 41 18.62 -37.20 5.34
CA GLY A 41 17.51 -36.88 4.45
C GLY A 41 16.67 -38.12 4.20
N ARG A 42 15.34 -37.95 4.15
CA ARG A 42 14.40 -39.01 3.81
C ARG A 42 14.57 -39.32 2.32
N LYS A 43 15.07 -40.52 1.99
CA LYS A 43 15.17 -40.99 0.61
C LYS A 43 13.76 -41.27 0.08
N GLY A 44 13.44 -40.74 -1.10
CA GLY A 44 12.20 -41.06 -1.80
C GLY A 44 12.24 -42.45 -2.45
N PRO A 45 11.12 -42.93 -3.03
CA PRO A 45 11.00 -44.28 -3.60
C PRO A 45 11.95 -44.54 -4.78
N THR A 46 12.46 -43.49 -5.41
CA THR A 46 13.38 -43.54 -6.58
C THR A 46 14.86 -43.38 -6.20
N GLY A 47 15.21 -43.36 -4.91
CA GLY A 47 16.60 -43.29 -4.46
C GLY A 47 17.29 -41.93 -4.60
N GLN A 48 16.67 -40.93 -5.25
CA GLN A 48 17.21 -39.58 -5.36
C GLN A 48 16.93 -38.72 -4.10
N SER A 49 17.92 -37.94 -3.68
CA SER A 49 17.77 -37.00 -2.56
C SER A 49 16.96 -35.78 -2.99
N ILE A 50 15.76 -35.62 -2.44
CA ILE A 50 14.96 -34.40 -2.60
C ILE A 50 15.72 -33.27 -1.91
N GLY A 51 16.11 -32.25 -2.68
CA GLY A 51 16.89 -31.11 -2.21
C GLY A 51 16.20 -30.40 -1.05
N SER A 52 16.78 -30.46 0.15
CA SER A 52 16.32 -29.65 1.27
C SER A 52 16.74 -28.20 1.00
N THR A 53 15.82 -27.35 0.57
CA THR A 53 16.04 -25.90 0.62
C THR A 53 16.41 -25.53 2.06
N THR A 54 17.65 -25.11 2.29
CA THR A 54 18.09 -24.74 3.63
C THR A 54 17.28 -23.53 4.11
N ARG A 55 16.95 -23.50 5.40
CA ARG A 55 16.17 -22.38 5.99
C ARG A 55 16.83 -21.01 5.77
N ALA A 56 18.14 -20.99 5.51
CA ALA A 56 18.93 -19.81 5.16
C ALA A 56 18.61 -19.28 3.74
N THR A 57 18.53 -20.14 2.73
CA THR A 57 18.22 -19.70 1.35
C THR A 57 16.79 -19.23 1.22
N ALA A 58 15.84 -19.88 1.91
CA ALA A 58 14.47 -19.40 2.02
C ALA A 58 14.35 -18.06 2.77
N ALA A 59 15.17 -17.84 3.81
CA ALA A 59 15.20 -16.57 4.52
C ALA A 59 15.83 -15.45 3.67
N GLU A 60 16.84 -15.77 2.86
CA GLU A 60 17.47 -14.83 1.94
C GLU A 60 16.53 -14.43 0.80
N SER A 61 15.84 -15.37 0.17
CA SER A 61 14.82 -15.07 -0.86
C SER A 61 13.67 -14.23 -0.31
N THR A 62 13.27 -14.46 0.94
CA THR A 62 12.23 -13.67 1.63
C THR A 62 12.69 -12.24 1.95
N ARG A 63 14.01 -12.00 2.12
CA ARG A 63 14.59 -10.66 2.31
C ARG A 63 14.71 -9.90 1.00
N ARG A 64 15.01 -10.59 -0.09
CA ARG A 64 15.09 -9.99 -1.44
C ARG A 64 13.76 -9.40 -1.92
N LEU A 65 12.64 -9.87 -1.39
CA LEU A 65 11.29 -9.39 -1.72
C LEU A 65 10.70 -8.41 -0.70
N GLU A 66 11.55 -7.71 0.06
CA GLU A 66 11.08 -6.61 0.89
C GLU A 66 11.01 -5.32 0.09
N SER A 67 9.85 -4.68 0.11
CA SER A 67 9.68 -3.36 -0.50
C SER A 67 10.69 -2.35 0.03
N SER A 68 11.20 -1.55 -0.90
CA SER A 68 12.18 -0.50 -0.65
C SER A 68 11.65 0.83 -1.20
N PHE A 69 11.82 1.89 -0.41
CA PHE A 69 11.34 3.24 -0.71
C PHE A 69 12.48 4.25 -0.46
N VAL A 70 12.41 5.42 -1.09
CA VAL A 70 13.32 6.54 -0.80
C VAL A 70 13.27 6.90 0.68
N LYS A 71 14.45 7.12 1.27
CA LYS A 71 14.57 7.66 2.63
C LYS A 71 14.56 9.18 2.57
N LEU A 72 13.76 9.81 3.43
CA LEU A 72 13.75 11.26 3.54
C LEU A 72 15.10 11.80 4.05
N PRO A 73 15.63 12.89 3.46
CA PRO A 73 16.86 13.52 3.93
C PRO A 73 16.75 14.00 5.39
N PRO A 74 17.81 13.89 6.22
CA PRO A 74 17.80 14.37 7.59
C PRO A 74 17.41 15.85 7.73
N ALA A 75 17.86 16.69 6.79
CA ALA A 75 17.50 18.12 6.76
C ALA A 75 15.98 18.34 6.57
N PHE A 76 15.34 17.53 5.73
CA PHE A 76 13.88 17.58 5.55
C PHE A 76 13.13 17.18 6.82
N LEU A 77 13.60 16.12 7.51
CA LEU A 77 13.02 15.67 8.78
C LEU A 77 13.11 16.74 9.86
N GLU A 78 14.26 17.41 9.96
CA GLU A 78 14.43 18.48 10.94
C GLU A 78 13.58 19.71 10.61
N LYS A 79 13.53 20.13 9.34
CA LYS A 79 12.69 21.25 8.89
C LYS A 79 11.21 21.00 9.19
N THR A 80 10.68 19.84 8.80
CA THR A 80 9.28 19.48 9.05
C THR A 80 8.95 19.35 10.54
N ARG A 81 9.89 18.86 11.35
CA ARG A 81 9.76 18.81 12.81
C ARG A 81 9.65 20.21 13.42
N VAL A 82 10.50 21.14 13.01
CA VAL A 82 10.46 22.54 13.49
C VAL A 82 9.16 23.22 13.07
N LEU A 83 8.74 23.06 11.81
CA LEU A 83 7.49 23.62 11.32
C LEU A 83 6.26 23.04 12.03
N ALA A 84 6.27 21.77 12.39
CA ALA A 84 5.20 21.15 13.15
C ALA A 84 4.99 21.73 14.57
N TYR A 85 5.98 22.45 15.12
CA TYR A 85 5.86 23.24 16.36
C TYR A 85 5.35 24.66 16.13
N LYS A 86 5.54 25.22 14.93
CA LYS A 86 5.24 26.63 14.63
C LYS A 86 3.90 26.80 13.92
N LEU A 87 3.59 25.89 13.01
CA LEU A 87 2.43 26.03 12.13
C LEU A 87 1.13 25.77 12.90
N PRO A 88 0.23 26.77 12.95
CA PRO A 88 -1.05 26.62 13.62
C PRO A 88 -1.99 25.73 12.81
N LEU A 89 -2.82 24.96 13.50
CA LEU A 89 -3.89 24.18 12.91
C LEU A 89 -5.18 25.03 12.88
N THR A 90 -5.58 25.45 11.69
CA THR A 90 -6.78 26.28 11.50
C THR A 90 -8.04 25.54 11.95
N ARG A 91 -8.92 26.26 12.66
CA ARG A 91 -10.24 25.80 13.12
C ARG A 91 -11.28 26.91 12.86
N PRO A 92 -12.51 26.58 12.40
CA PRO A 92 -12.96 25.28 11.90
C PRO A 92 -12.15 24.80 10.69
N ILE A 93 -12.21 23.50 10.39
CA ILE A 93 -11.51 22.96 9.21
C ILE A 93 -12.21 23.47 7.96
N PRO A 94 -11.49 24.12 7.03
CA PRO A 94 -12.10 24.63 5.82
C PRO A 94 -12.62 23.48 4.93
N PRO A 95 -13.85 23.56 4.41
CA PRO A 95 -14.46 22.49 3.62
C PRO A 95 -13.70 22.18 2.32
N GLU A 96 -12.99 23.16 1.75
CA GLU A 96 -12.15 22.97 0.57
C GLU A 96 -11.03 21.95 0.78
N LEU A 97 -10.54 21.74 2.01
CA LEU A 97 -9.54 20.72 2.31
C LEU A 97 -10.10 19.29 2.23
N ALA A 98 -11.42 19.13 2.23
CA ALA A 98 -12.06 17.83 2.04
C ALA A 98 -12.10 17.42 0.56
N ILE A 99 -11.83 18.34 -0.36
CA ILE A 99 -11.76 18.08 -1.80
C ILE A 99 -10.36 17.55 -2.10
N LEU A 100 -10.28 16.29 -2.52
CA LEU A 100 -9.04 15.72 -3.02
C LEU A 100 -8.69 16.46 -4.32
N PRO A 101 -7.54 17.17 -4.39
CA PRO A 101 -7.15 17.84 -5.62
C PRO A 101 -7.03 16.82 -6.75
N ASP A 102 -7.52 17.22 -7.92
CA ASP A 102 -7.51 16.40 -9.12
C ASP A 102 -6.05 16.10 -9.49
N VAL A 103 -5.66 14.83 -9.41
CA VAL A 103 -4.29 14.37 -9.65
C VAL A 103 -3.83 14.73 -11.06
N ASP A 104 -4.77 14.77 -12.02
CA ASP A 104 -4.47 15.13 -13.41
C ASP A 104 -4.21 16.64 -13.57
N LYS A 105 -4.91 17.49 -12.79
CA LYS A 105 -4.68 18.94 -12.78
C LYS A 105 -3.36 19.34 -12.13
N GLN A 106 -2.78 18.49 -11.27
CA GLN A 106 -1.46 18.74 -10.67
C GLN A 106 -0.29 18.54 -11.64
N ILE A 107 -0.55 17.98 -12.84
CA ILE A 107 0.48 17.69 -13.87
C ILE A 107 0.45 18.77 -14.97
N THR A 108 -0.69 19.45 -15.16
CA THR A 108 -0.89 20.48 -16.18
C THR A 108 -0.85 21.88 -15.58
N SER A 109 0.13 22.69 -15.96
CA SER A 109 0.09 24.14 -15.68
C SER A 109 -1.06 24.82 -16.42
N ALA A 110 -1.49 25.98 -15.93
CA ALA A 110 -2.52 26.82 -16.56
C ALA A 110 -2.24 27.15 -18.05
N ASP A 111 -0.96 27.12 -18.46
CA ASP A 111 -0.50 27.38 -19.84
C ASP A 111 -0.39 26.12 -20.73
N GLY A 112 -0.88 24.95 -20.28
CA GLY A 112 -0.82 23.70 -21.05
C GLY A 112 0.57 23.04 -21.11
N GLY A 113 1.59 23.62 -20.46
CA GLY A 113 2.88 22.98 -20.21
C GLY A 113 2.80 21.96 -19.06
N ARG A 114 3.44 20.78 -19.21
CA ARG A 114 3.56 19.80 -18.12
C ARG A 114 4.61 20.29 -17.11
N THR A 115 4.22 20.60 -15.87
CA THR A 115 5.12 21.07 -14.79
C THR A 115 6.02 19.95 -14.26
N ALA A 116 5.59 18.70 -14.37
CA ALA A 116 6.36 17.51 -14.02
C ALA A 116 6.25 16.44 -15.13
N GLY A 117 7.32 15.67 -15.34
CA GLY A 117 7.35 14.61 -16.35
C GLY A 117 6.31 13.52 -16.09
N GLU A 118 5.88 12.78 -17.10
CA GLU A 118 4.88 11.71 -16.89
C GLU A 118 5.48 10.53 -16.12
N LEU A 119 4.87 10.15 -14.99
CA LEU A 119 5.27 8.95 -14.24
C LEU A 119 4.78 7.70 -14.97
N THR A 120 5.66 6.70 -15.10
CA THR A 120 5.37 5.45 -15.82
C THR A 120 5.73 4.24 -14.96
N CYS A 121 5.25 3.05 -15.32
CA CYS A 121 5.73 1.80 -14.73
C CYS A 121 6.88 1.20 -15.58
N PRO A 122 7.86 0.52 -14.97
CA PRO A 122 8.93 -0.13 -15.71
C PRO A 122 8.37 -1.33 -16.47
N ARG A 123 8.70 -1.41 -17.75
CA ARG A 123 8.36 -2.56 -18.61
C ARG A 123 9.42 -3.62 -18.50
N ARG A 124 9.00 -4.88 -18.60
CA ARG A 124 9.94 -5.98 -18.75
C ARG A 124 10.56 -5.91 -20.16
N PRO A 125 11.90 -5.92 -20.29
CA PRO A 125 12.55 -6.08 -21.58
C PRO A 125 12.06 -7.34 -22.30
N LYS A 126 12.06 -7.32 -23.64
CA LYS A 126 11.84 -8.55 -24.40
C LYS A 126 12.95 -9.55 -24.05
N TRP A 127 12.55 -10.77 -23.77
CA TRP A 127 13.47 -11.89 -23.52
C TRP A 127 13.13 -13.03 -24.48
N ARG A 128 14.10 -13.89 -24.73
CA ARG A 128 13.99 -15.03 -25.63
C ARG A 128 14.52 -16.28 -24.93
N TYR A 129 14.07 -17.46 -25.32
CA TYR A 129 14.42 -18.72 -24.66
C TYR A 129 15.89 -19.12 -24.80
N ASP A 130 16.58 -18.59 -25.81
CA ASP A 130 18.03 -18.74 -26.02
C ASP A 130 18.87 -17.94 -25.01
N MET A 131 18.30 -16.91 -24.38
CA MET A 131 19.00 -16.05 -23.44
C MET A 131 19.23 -16.78 -22.11
N SER A 132 20.44 -16.63 -21.58
CA SER A 132 20.74 -17.17 -20.26
C SER A 132 19.97 -16.41 -19.17
N LYS A 133 19.64 -17.08 -18.06
CA LYS A 133 19.00 -16.42 -16.91
C LYS A 133 19.75 -15.16 -16.45
N LYS A 134 21.10 -15.22 -16.40
CA LYS A 134 21.94 -14.09 -15.99
C LYS A 134 21.82 -12.90 -16.94
N GLU A 135 21.74 -13.18 -18.24
CA GLU A 135 21.58 -12.15 -19.27
C GLU A 135 20.21 -11.47 -19.17
N VAL A 136 19.14 -12.24 -18.99
CA VAL A 136 17.79 -11.69 -18.76
C VAL A 136 17.76 -10.82 -17.50
N GLU A 137 18.35 -11.31 -16.41
CA GLU A 137 18.41 -10.57 -15.15
C GLU A 137 19.21 -9.26 -15.28
N ALA A 138 20.33 -9.28 -16.00
CA ALA A 138 21.15 -8.09 -16.26
C ALA A 138 20.42 -7.05 -17.13
N ASN A 139 19.70 -7.49 -18.16
CA ASN A 139 18.92 -6.61 -19.04
C ASN A 139 17.75 -5.96 -18.28
N GLU A 140 17.05 -6.74 -17.45
CA GLU A 140 16.00 -6.24 -16.56
C GLU A 140 16.55 -5.19 -15.58
N GLU A 141 17.72 -5.46 -14.95
CA GLU A 141 18.38 -4.52 -14.05
C GLU A 141 18.81 -3.22 -14.74
N GLY A 142 19.35 -3.31 -15.96
CA GLY A 142 19.78 -2.14 -16.73
C GLY A 142 18.61 -1.21 -17.06
N LEU A 143 17.51 -1.75 -17.57
CA LEU A 143 16.31 -0.96 -17.90
C LEU A 143 15.68 -0.38 -16.62
N PHE A 144 15.58 -1.18 -15.57
CA PHE A 144 15.01 -0.74 -14.30
C PHE A 144 15.80 0.42 -13.67
N LYS A 145 17.14 0.36 -13.67
CA LYS A 145 17.98 1.47 -13.18
C LYS A 145 17.75 2.76 -13.96
N LYS A 146 17.62 2.68 -15.28
CA LYS A 146 17.34 3.86 -16.13
C LYS A 146 15.97 4.45 -15.82
N TRP A 147 14.94 3.60 -15.74
CA TRP A 147 13.58 4.01 -15.37
C TRP A 147 13.54 4.64 -13.97
N LEU A 148 14.26 4.05 -13.01
CA LEU A 148 14.31 4.55 -11.63
C LEU A 148 14.92 5.95 -11.57
N ALA A 149 16.05 6.17 -12.26
CA ALA A 149 16.69 7.48 -12.34
C ALA A 149 15.79 8.55 -12.98
N GLN A 150 15.04 8.19 -14.03
CA GLN A 150 14.07 9.09 -14.67
C GLN A 150 12.90 9.43 -13.76
N THR A 151 12.38 8.43 -13.04
CA THR A 151 11.26 8.59 -12.11
C THR A 151 11.68 9.43 -10.90
N ASP A 152 12.87 9.17 -10.33
CA ASP A 152 13.44 9.97 -9.25
C ASP A 152 13.63 11.44 -9.67
N ALA A 153 14.13 11.68 -10.88
CA ALA A 153 14.27 13.05 -11.40
C ALA A 153 12.91 13.75 -11.54
N ALA A 154 11.89 13.07 -12.05
CA ALA A 154 10.54 13.62 -12.19
C ALA A 154 9.87 13.90 -10.84
N VAL A 155 10.06 13.02 -9.85
CA VAL A 155 9.55 13.22 -8.48
C VAL A 155 10.27 14.37 -7.79
N ASN A 156 11.59 14.47 -7.94
CA ASN A 156 12.36 15.58 -7.37
C ASN A 156 11.96 16.92 -7.99
N ALA A 157 11.74 16.97 -9.31
CA ALA A 157 11.23 18.15 -9.99
C ALA A 157 9.85 18.56 -9.43
N TRP A 158 8.92 17.60 -9.27
CA TRP A 158 7.61 17.86 -8.68
C TRP A 158 7.66 18.34 -7.22
N CYS A 159 8.62 17.87 -6.43
CA CYS A 159 8.83 18.36 -5.06
C CYS A 159 9.41 19.79 -5.04
N ASN A 160 10.28 20.09 -5.99
CA ASN A 160 11.00 21.36 -6.07
C ASN A 160 10.27 22.43 -6.89
N ALA A 161 9.17 22.10 -7.57
CA ALA A 161 8.34 23.02 -8.33
C ALA A 161 7.61 24.08 -7.47
N SER A 162 8.09 24.34 -6.24
CA SER A 162 7.95 25.55 -5.40
C SER A 162 6.63 26.30 -5.61
N SER A 163 5.65 26.10 -4.71
CA SER A 163 5.36 27.07 -3.64
C SER A 163 4.77 28.44 -4.05
N ASP A 164 4.61 28.71 -5.34
CA ASP A 164 3.97 29.94 -5.84
C ASP A 164 2.49 29.73 -6.24
N ASP A 165 2.09 28.52 -6.67
CA ASP A 165 0.71 28.23 -7.13
C ASP A 165 -0.28 27.78 -6.04
N ASP A 166 0.20 27.38 -4.85
CA ASP A 166 -0.65 26.89 -3.74
C ASP A 166 -1.03 28.01 -2.74
N ALA A 167 -0.66 29.28 -3.00
CA ALA A 167 -1.23 30.39 -2.27
C ALA A 167 -2.72 30.49 -2.63
N PRO A 168 -3.66 30.52 -1.65
CA PRO A 168 -5.05 30.80 -1.97
C PRO A 168 -5.06 32.18 -2.65
N GLN A 169 -5.42 32.21 -3.95
CA GLN A 169 -5.76 33.46 -4.61
C GLN A 169 -6.94 34.03 -3.83
N THR A 170 -6.65 34.92 -2.89
CA THR A 170 -7.66 35.80 -2.33
C THR A 170 -8.14 36.63 -3.49
N SER A 171 -9.29 36.27 -4.07
CA SER A 171 -10.01 37.10 -5.00
C SER A 171 -10.18 38.46 -4.34
N SER A 172 -9.44 39.45 -4.82
CA SER A 172 -9.61 40.84 -4.41
C SER A 172 -11.03 41.25 -4.76
N VAL A 173 -11.85 41.49 -3.73
CA VAL A 173 -13.12 42.19 -3.88
C VAL A 173 -12.78 43.62 -4.30
N PRO A 174 -13.26 44.13 -5.46
CA PRO A 174 -13.01 45.50 -5.84
C PRO A 174 -13.75 46.44 -4.88
N GLY A 175 -13.03 47.27 -4.11
CA GLY A 175 -13.63 48.35 -3.32
C GLY A 175 -13.20 48.53 -1.86
N ALA A 176 -12.18 47.84 -1.36
CA ALA A 176 -11.62 48.12 -0.03
C ALA A 176 -10.49 49.18 -0.12
N PRO A 177 -10.45 50.19 0.77
CA PRO A 177 -9.49 51.29 0.66
C PRO A 177 -8.06 50.81 0.96
N ASP A 178 -7.13 51.26 0.12
CA ASP A 178 -5.68 51.09 0.23
C ASP A 178 -5.20 51.40 1.64
N ARG A 179 -4.80 50.36 2.38
CA ARG A 179 -3.93 50.52 3.54
C ARG A 179 -2.53 50.12 3.13
N VAL A 180 -1.71 51.16 3.04
CA VAL A 180 -0.24 51.14 2.98
C VAL A 180 0.29 50.16 4.02
N LEU A 181 0.61 48.95 3.59
CA LEU A 181 1.52 48.04 4.28
C LEU A 181 2.65 47.76 3.29
N ASP A 182 3.78 48.35 3.64
CA ASP A 182 5.03 48.30 2.93
C ASP A 182 5.46 46.88 2.57
N ARG A 183 6.14 46.81 1.42
CA ARG A 183 6.94 45.69 0.89
C ARG A 183 7.45 44.76 1.99
N ILE A 184 6.87 43.57 2.08
CA ILE A 184 7.42 42.46 2.87
C ILE A 184 8.68 41.96 2.12
N PRO A 185 9.86 41.89 2.77
CA PRO A 185 11.05 41.31 2.16
C PRO A 185 10.81 39.83 1.84
N GLU A 186 11.49 39.27 0.82
CA GLU A 186 11.51 37.85 0.44
C GLU A 186 11.97 36.92 1.59
N ALA A 187 11.17 36.78 2.64
CA ALA A 187 11.32 35.77 3.67
C ALA A 187 10.36 34.63 3.30
N ALA A 188 10.94 33.46 2.99
CA ALA A 188 10.23 32.21 2.72
C ALA A 188 8.97 32.09 3.58
N THR A 189 7.80 32.02 2.94
CA THR A 189 6.56 31.68 3.63
C THR A 189 6.80 30.40 4.43
N ASP A 190 6.50 30.43 5.73
CA ASP A 190 6.84 29.38 6.70
C ASP A 190 5.94 28.13 6.50
N ALA A 191 5.76 27.67 5.25
CA ALA A 191 4.87 26.59 4.84
C ALA A 191 5.52 25.21 4.97
N MET A 192 4.69 24.21 5.25
CA MET A 192 5.14 22.82 5.32
C MET A 192 5.62 22.35 3.93
N PRO A 193 6.86 21.88 3.78
CA PRO A 193 7.35 21.44 2.47
C PRO A 193 6.64 20.17 2.02
N ARG A 194 6.43 20.04 0.71
CA ARG A 194 5.85 18.85 0.08
C ARG A 194 6.80 17.66 0.22
N ALA A 195 6.31 16.52 0.70
CA ALA A 195 7.11 15.30 0.76
C ALA A 195 7.14 14.57 -0.59
N PRO A 196 8.25 13.89 -0.93
CA PRO A 196 8.32 13.06 -2.13
C PRO A 196 7.34 11.90 -2.06
N THR A 197 6.76 11.55 -3.21
CA THR A 197 5.93 10.35 -3.33
C THR A 197 6.78 9.09 -3.11
N SER A 198 6.23 8.11 -2.40
CA SER A 198 6.84 6.80 -2.23
C SER A 198 6.35 5.84 -3.31
N TYR A 199 7.27 5.10 -3.90
CA TYR A 199 7.00 4.05 -4.87
C TYR A 199 8.03 2.93 -4.73
N GLU A 200 7.84 1.79 -5.40
CA GLU A 200 8.71 0.62 -5.21
C GLU A 200 10.06 0.74 -5.93
N HIS A 201 11.17 0.70 -5.16
CA HIS A 201 12.54 0.71 -5.69
C HIS A 201 13.13 -0.69 -5.83
N ASN A 202 12.44 -1.72 -5.34
CA ASN A 202 12.93 -3.10 -5.43
C ASN A 202 12.45 -3.79 -6.71
N LEU A 203 13.38 -4.05 -7.63
CA LEU A 203 13.14 -4.78 -8.88
C LEU A 203 12.49 -6.15 -8.67
N GLU A 204 12.81 -6.86 -7.58
CA GLU A 204 12.25 -8.19 -7.32
C GLU A 204 10.73 -8.16 -7.14
N VAL A 205 10.19 -7.06 -6.60
CA VAL A 205 8.75 -6.86 -6.45
C VAL A 205 8.10 -6.55 -7.81
N TRP A 206 8.74 -5.72 -8.64
CA TRP A 206 8.32 -5.46 -10.02
C TRP A 206 8.33 -6.73 -10.88
N ARG A 207 9.32 -7.61 -10.70
CA ARG A 207 9.36 -8.94 -11.32
C ARG A 207 8.13 -9.78 -10.97
N GLN A 208 7.52 -9.60 -9.79
CA GLN A 208 6.28 -10.30 -9.44
C GLN A 208 5.10 -9.76 -10.24
N LEU A 209 5.00 -8.43 -10.39
CA LEU A 209 3.95 -7.82 -11.23
C LEU A 209 4.04 -8.32 -12.67
N TRP A 210 5.24 -8.30 -13.26
CA TRP A 210 5.45 -8.75 -14.63
C TRP A 210 4.98 -10.19 -14.84
N ARG A 211 5.34 -11.10 -13.93
CA ARG A 211 4.88 -12.50 -13.98
C ARG A 211 3.37 -12.60 -13.91
N VAL A 212 2.73 -11.86 -13.01
CA VAL A 212 1.27 -11.89 -12.83
C VAL A 212 0.56 -11.37 -14.07
N THR A 213 1.04 -10.28 -14.66
CA THR A 213 0.47 -9.71 -15.90
C THR A 213 0.70 -10.60 -17.12
N GLU A 214 1.81 -11.35 -17.18
CA GLU A 214 2.11 -12.24 -18.30
C GLU A 214 1.24 -13.50 -18.31
N ILE A 215 0.91 -14.05 -17.14
CA ILE A 215 0.19 -15.33 -17.03
C ILE A 215 -1.33 -15.19 -16.94
N SER A 216 -1.84 -14.00 -16.60
CA SER A 216 -3.26 -13.78 -16.32
C SER A 216 -4.02 -13.34 -17.56
N GLN A 217 -5.24 -13.85 -17.75
CA GLN A 217 -6.16 -13.41 -18.80
C GLN A 217 -7.11 -12.32 -18.27
N ILE A 218 -7.49 -12.41 -17.00
CA ILE A 218 -8.29 -11.40 -16.32
C ILE A 218 -7.47 -10.82 -15.16
N LEU A 219 -7.43 -9.50 -15.04
CA LEU A 219 -6.80 -8.80 -13.94
C LEU A 219 -7.86 -8.13 -13.07
N LEU A 220 -7.92 -8.52 -11.80
CA LEU A 220 -8.67 -7.83 -10.77
C LEU A 220 -7.74 -6.79 -10.12
N ILE A 221 -8.06 -5.51 -10.30
CA ILE A 221 -7.31 -4.42 -9.68
C ILE A 221 -8.10 -3.91 -8.49
N LEU A 222 -7.59 -4.19 -7.29
CA LEU A 222 -8.29 -3.88 -6.05
C LEU A 222 -7.97 -2.46 -5.59
N LEU A 223 -9.02 -1.70 -5.34
CA LEU A 223 -9.00 -0.31 -4.91
C LEU A 223 -9.69 -0.18 -3.56
N ASP A 224 -9.14 0.62 -2.66
CA ASP A 224 -9.81 0.97 -1.40
C ASP A 224 -10.88 2.04 -1.68
N SER A 225 -12.14 1.76 -1.34
CA SER A 225 -13.25 2.68 -1.61
C SER A 225 -13.17 4.02 -0.87
N ARG A 226 -12.26 4.17 0.10
CA ARG A 226 -12.04 5.45 0.79
C ARG A 226 -11.33 6.47 -0.10
N CYS A 227 -10.47 6.01 -1.01
CA CYS A 227 -9.78 6.88 -1.98
C CYS A 227 -9.35 6.05 -3.22
N PRO A 228 -10.28 5.67 -4.11
CA PRO A 228 -9.98 4.76 -5.22
C PRO A 228 -8.90 5.27 -6.17
N ILE A 229 -8.92 6.58 -6.48
CA ILE A 229 -7.98 7.20 -7.42
C ILE A 229 -6.52 7.13 -6.97
N LEU A 230 -6.28 7.14 -5.64
CA LEU A 230 -4.93 6.93 -5.09
C LEU A 230 -4.40 5.52 -5.39
N HIS A 231 -5.30 4.55 -5.44
CA HIS A 231 -4.97 3.14 -5.66
C HIS A 231 -4.96 2.76 -7.15
N PHE A 232 -5.41 3.65 -8.04
CA PHE A 232 -5.40 3.49 -9.49
C PHE A 232 -4.73 4.68 -10.20
N PRO A 233 -3.42 4.88 -10.01
CA PRO A 233 -2.72 6.02 -10.59
C PRO A 233 -2.62 5.91 -12.12
N PRO A 234 -2.56 7.03 -12.87
CA PRO A 234 -2.52 7.03 -14.35
C PRO A 234 -1.39 6.19 -14.99
N ALA A 235 -0.27 6.03 -14.27
CA ALA A 235 0.85 5.19 -14.68
C ALA A 235 0.46 3.71 -14.88
N LEU A 236 -0.57 3.23 -14.16
CA LEU A 236 -1.02 1.83 -14.22
C LEU A 236 -1.86 1.50 -15.46
N PRO A 237 -2.95 2.21 -15.80
CA PRO A 237 -3.67 1.97 -17.05
C PRO A 237 -2.78 2.18 -18.27
N SER A 238 -1.93 3.21 -18.29
CA SER A 238 -0.93 3.42 -19.36
C SER A 238 0.02 2.22 -19.51
N TYR A 239 0.48 1.67 -18.38
CA TYR A 239 1.28 0.44 -18.38
C TYR A 239 0.52 -0.75 -18.96
N LEU A 240 -0.71 -1.00 -18.49
CA LEU A 240 -1.53 -2.14 -18.92
C LEU A 240 -1.83 -2.11 -20.43
N SER A 241 -2.23 -0.95 -20.95
CA SER A 241 -2.50 -0.75 -22.38
C SER A 241 -1.25 -0.92 -23.24
N SER A 242 -0.07 -0.71 -22.67
CA SER A 242 1.21 -0.80 -23.39
C SER A 242 1.85 -2.19 -23.43
N LEU A 243 1.23 -3.17 -22.75
CA LEU A 243 1.75 -4.53 -22.70
C LEU A 243 1.65 -5.21 -24.07
N PRO A 244 2.65 -6.01 -24.50
CA PRO A 244 2.61 -6.71 -25.78
C PRO A 244 1.39 -7.64 -25.96
N HIS A 245 0.84 -8.12 -24.84
CA HIS A 245 -0.33 -8.98 -24.77
C HIS A 245 -1.59 -8.25 -24.25
N ALA A 246 -1.62 -6.91 -24.29
CA ALA A 246 -2.75 -6.12 -23.79
C ALA A 246 -4.11 -6.54 -24.42
N SER A 247 -4.12 -6.93 -25.69
CA SER A 247 -5.32 -7.42 -26.38
C SER A 247 -5.88 -8.74 -25.83
N ARG A 248 -5.10 -9.46 -25.03
CA ARG A 248 -5.47 -10.75 -24.42
C ARG A 248 -5.81 -10.64 -22.93
N ILE A 249 -5.76 -9.43 -22.38
CA ILE A 249 -5.98 -9.18 -20.96
C ILE A 249 -7.18 -8.25 -20.81
N ARG A 250 -8.10 -8.60 -19.93
CA ARG A 250 -9.18 -7.70 -19.49
C ARG A 250 -9.02 -7.34 -18.04
N THR A 251 -9.34 -6.08 -17.72
CA THR A 251 -9.18 -5.52 -16.40
C THR A 251 -10.55 -5.24 -15.78
N ILE A 252 -10.71 -5.65 -14.52
CA ILE A 252 -11.88 -5.34 -13.70
C ILE A 252 -11.40 -4.58 -12.47
N LEU A 253 -11.99 -3.41 -12.22
CA LEU A 253 -11.73 -2.63 -11.02
C LEU A 253 -12.60 -3.15 -9.88
N VAL A 254 -11.99 -3.47 -8.75
CA VAL A 254 -12.68 -4.02 -7.58
C VAL A 254 -12.62 -3.04 -6.43
N LEU A 255 -13.73 -2.35 -6.17
CA LEU A 255 -13.90 -1.46 -5.03
C LEU A 255 -14.10 -2.29 -3.75
N THR A 256 -13.11 -2.24 -2.87
CA THR A 256 -13.10 -2.94 -1.59
C THR A 256 -13.50 -2.02 -0.45
N LYS A 257 -13.84 -2.61 0.71
CA LYS A 257 -14.15 -1.88 1.96
C LYS A 257 -15.34 -0.93 1.84
N VAL A 258 -16.31 -1.28 0.99
CA VAL A 258 -17.49 -0.47 0.72
C VAL A 258 -18.36 -0.28 1.97
N ASP A 259 -18.23 -1.19 2.95
CA ASP A 259 -18.79 -1.12 4.29
C ASP A 259 -18.32 0.12 5.08
N ILE A 260 -17.09 0.59 4.85
CA ILE A 260 -16.53 1.77 5.54
C ILE A 260 -16.98 3.07 4.87
N SER A 261 -16.98 3.11 3.54
CA SER A 261 -17.35 4.32 2.79
C SER A 261 -18.86 4.54 2.76
N GLY A 262 -19.66 3.48 2.80
CA GLY A 262 -21.11 3.55 2.67
C GLY A 262 -21.60 3.70 1.22
N PRO A 263 -22.88 3.40 0.96
CA PRO A 263 -23.41 3.20 -0.40
C PRO A 263 -23.35 4.47 -1.26
N ASP A 264 -23.70 5.64 -0.73
CA ASP A 264 -23.78 6.88 -1.50
C ASP A 264 -22.42 7.30 -2.07
N ARG A 265 -21.37 7.23 -1.23
CA ARG A 265 -20.00 7.55 -1.63
C ARG A 265 -19.46 6.54 -2.64
N VAL A 266 -19.76 5.26 -2.44
CA VAL A 266 -19.35 4.20 -3.37
C VAL A 266 -20.05 4.36 -4.73
N ALA A 267 -21.33 4.73 -4.75
CA ALA A 267 -22.06 5.03 -5.97
C ALA A 267 -21.50 6.26 -6.70
N ALA A 268 -21.14 7.32 -5.97
CA ALA A 268 -20.47 8.50 -6.53
C ALA A 268 -19.10 8.13 -7.13
N TRP A 269 -18.28 7.36 -6.42
CA TRP A 269 -17.00 6.87 -6.93
C TRP A 269 -17.16 5.98 -8.15
N THR A 270 -18.16 5.10 -8.16
CA THR A 270 -18.44 4.21 -9.31
C THR A 270 -18.79 5.04 -10.56
N ARG A 271 -19.65 6.06 -10.43
CA ARG A 271 -19.98 6.97 -11.54
C ARG A 271 -18.74 7.71 -12.05
N HIS A 272 -17.92 8.22 -11.15
CA HIS A 272 -16.70 8.94 -11.52
C HIS A 272 -15.69 8.05 -12.22
N LEU A 273 -15.42 6.85 -11.70
CA LEU A 273 -14.50 5.89 -12.32
C LEU A 273 -15.01 5.38 -13.67
N ASN A 274 -16.32 5.16 -13.82
CA ASN A 274 -16.91 4.82 -15.12
C ASN A 274 -16.73 5.93 -16.16
N ALA A 275 -16.79 7.19 -15.73
CA ALA A 275 -16.54 8.33 -16.62
C ALA A 275 -15.07 8.43 -17.04
N LEU A 276 -14.13 8.10 -16.14
CA LEU A 276 -12.69 8.11 -16.44
C LEU A 276 -12.24 6.89 -17.25
N TYR A 277 -12.82 5.72 -16.97
CA TYR A 277 -12.41 4.43 -17.54
C TYR A 277 -13.64 3.67 -18.05
N PRO A 278 -14.29 4.14 -19.14
CA PRO A 278 -15.52 3.54 -19.66
C PRO A 278 -15.36 2.08 -20.10
N ASP A 279 -14.15 1.69 -20.52
CA ASP A 279 -13.83 0.34 -20.97
C ASP A 279 -13.56 -0.65 -19.82
N MET A 280 -13.55 -0.18 -18.56
CA MET A 280 -13.24 -1.01 -17.40
C MET A 280 -14.48 -1.30 -16.56
N ARG A 281 -14.80 -2.58 -16.38
CA ARG A 281 -15.88 -3.03 -15.50
C ARG A 281 -15.53 -2.74 -14.04
N ILE A 282 -16.49 -2.27 -13.26
CA ILE A 282 -16.33 -1.97 -11.84
C ILE A 282 -17.22 -2.88 -11.00
N VAL A 283 -16.63 -3.54 -10.01
CA VAL A 283 -17.33 -4.43 -9.07
C VAL A 283 -17.07 -3.95 -7.64
N GLN A 284 -18.10 -4.02 -6.80
CA GLN A 284 -18.02 -3.70 -5.37
C GLN A 284 -17.95 -4.98 -4.56
N VAL A 285 -17.13 -5.01 -3.51
CA VAL A 285 -16.98 -6.18 -2.65
C VAL A 285 -16.80 -5.82 -1.18
N GLU A 286 -17.36 -6.67 -0.33
CA GLU A 286 -17.08 -6.74 1.11
C GLU A 286 -16.38 -8.06 1.43
N SER A 287 -15.43 -8.06 2.35
CA SER A 287 -14.62 -9.26 2.64
C SER A 287 -14.73 -9.76 4.08
N TYR A 288 -15.52 -9.09 4.91
CA TYR A 288 -15.64 -9.40 6.33
C TYR A 288 -17.09 -9.30 6.79
N VAL A 289 -17.46 -10.19 7.70
CA VAL A 289 -18.70 -10.08 8.47
C VAL A 289 -18.34 -10.06 9.95
N GLU A 290 -19.00 -9.19 10.71
CA GLU A 290 -18.88 -9.13 12.16
C GLU A 290 -19.47 -10.42 12.75
N LYS A 291 -18.63 -11.20 13.43
CA LYS A 291 -19.07 -12.38 14.18
C LYS A 291 -19.60 -11.87 15.51
N HIS A 292 -20.91 -11.93 15.70
CA HIS A 292 -21.50 -11.73 17.02
C HIS A 292 -20.84 -12.71 17.99
N ALA A 293 -20.26 -12.18 19.07
CA ALA A 293 -19.66 -12.99 20.10
C ALA A 293 -20.76 -13.92 20.64
N GLY A 294 -20.56 -15.23 20.52
CA GLY A 294 -21.39 -16.19 21.24
C GLY A 294 -21.31 -15.86 22.74
N GLU A 295 -22.45 -15.98 23.43
CA GLU A 295 -22.57 -15.81 24.87
C GLU A 295 -21.45 -16.60 25.58
N GLY A 296 -20.40 -15.92 26.04
CA GLY A 296 -19.24 -16.56 26.67
C GLY A 296 -17.87 -15.93 26.40
N SER A 297 -17.72 -15.02 25.43
CA SER A 297 -16.46 -14.28 25.20
C SER A 297 -16.44 -12.96 25.97
N SER A 298 -15.78 -12.92 27.13
CA SER A 298 -15.62 -11.75 28.00
C SER A 298 -14.72 -10.62 27.47
N SER A 299 -14.27 -10.71 26.21
CA SER A 299 -13.52 -9.63 25.55
C SER A 299 -14.46 -8.94 24.58
N GLY A 300 -14.87 -7.70 24.87
CA GLY A 300 -15.67 -6.81 24.00
C GLY A 300 -14.99 -6.41 22.68
N ARG A 301 -14.06 -7.22 22.15
CA ARG A 301 -13.47 -7.05 20.83
C ARG A 301 -14.38 -7.72 19.80
N LYS A 302 -14.96 -6.90 18.92
CA LYS A 302 -15.62 -7.34 17.70
C LYS A 302 -14.69 -8.26 16.91
N MET A 303 -15.14 -9.48 16.64
CA MET A 303 -14.35 -10.48 15.92
C MET A 303 -14.89 -10.58 14.50
N TYR A 304 -14.05 -10.45 13.48
CA TYR A 304 -14.48 -10.49 12.09
C TYR A 304 -14.10 -11.82 11.45
N ALA A 305 -15.03 -12.42 10.70
CA ALA A 305 -14.79 -13.62 9.91
C ALA A 305 -14.71 -13.27 8.42
N PRO A 306 -13.81 -13.91 7.65
CA PRO A 306 -13.76 -13.71 6.21
C PRO A 306 -15.03 -14.26 5.56
N HIS A 307 -15.82 -13.38 4.96
CA HIS A 307 -17.06 -13.74 4.30
C HIS A 307 -17.37 -12.72 3.21
N LEU A 308 -17.63 -13.22 1.99
CA LEU A 308 -18.16 -12.43 0.89
C LEU A 308 -19.68 -12.67 0.84
N PRO A 309 -20.51 -11.63 1.06
CA PRO A 309 -21.97 -11.74 0.93
C PRO A 309 -22.37 -12.29 -0.45
N SER A 310 -23.49 -13.02 -0.50
CA SER A 310 -23.95 -13.70 -1.73
C SER A 310 -24.13 -12.75 -2.90
N ALA A 311 -24.78 -11.59 -2.67
CA ALA A 311 -25.00 -10.59 -3.72
C ALA A 311 -23.67 -10.11 -4.36
N PHE A 312 -22.69 -9.70 -3.54
CA PHE A 312 -21.37 -9.28 -4.06
C PHE A 312 -20.62 -10.42 -4.75
N ARG A 313 -20.78 -11.66 -4.27
CA ARG A 313 -20.20 -12.83 -4.92
C ARG A 313 -20.81 -13.09 -6.30
N GLU A 314 -22.13 -13.01 -6.42
CA GLU A 314 -22.84 -13.15 -7.69
C GLU A 314 -22.42 -12.06 -8.66
N THR A 315 -22.37 -10.80 -8.24
CA THR A 315 -21.89 -9.69 -9.07
C THR A 315 -20.46 -9.91 -9.57
N LEU A 316 -19.54 -10.33 -8.70
CA LEU A 316 -18.16 -10.60 -9.08
C LEU A 316 -18.04 -11.79 -10.05
N VAL A 317 -18.75 -12.88 -9.80
CA VAL A 317 -18.72 -14.08 -10.66
C VAL A 317 -19.37 -13.79 -12.01
N ASN A 318 -20.46 -13.02 -12.05
CA ASN A 318 -21.09 -12.60 -13.30
C ASN A 318 -20.16 -11.67 -14.11
N ALA A 319 -19.50 -10.71 -13.47
CA ALA A 319 -18.51 -9.87 -14.13
C ALA A 319 -17.36 -10.71 -14.73
N LEU A 320 -16.85 -11.70 -14.00
CA LEU A 320 -15.82 -12.63 -14.50
C LEU A 320 -16.34 -13.47 -15.67
N ARG A 321 -17.56 -13.97 -15.59
CA ARG A 321 -18.23 -14.77 -16.65
C ARG A 321 -18.37 -13.97 -17.93
N GLU A 322 -18.87 -12.75 -17.84
CA GLU A 322 -19.05 -11.87 -19.00
C GLU A 322 -17.71 -11.46 -19.60
N THR A 323 -16.72 -11.09 -18.79
CA THR A 323 -15.36 -10.79 -19.27
C THR A 323 -14.69 -12.00 -19.92
N HIS A 324 -14.93 -13.21 -19.40
CA HIS A 324 -14.47 -14.44 -20.04
C HIS A 324 -15.16 -14.66 -21.39
N ALA A 325 -16.47 -14.45 -21.49
CA ALA A 325 -17.18 -14.53 -22.76
C ALA A 325 -16.64 -13.52 -23.80
N GLU A 326 -16.37 -12.28 -23.40
CA GLU A 326 -15.76 -11.25 -24.27
C GLU A 326 -14.38 -11.66 -24.80
N LEU A 327 -13.57 -12.32 -23.97
CA LEU A 327 -12.24 -12.79 -24.35
C LEU A 327 -12.29 -14.03 -25.28
N LEU A 328 -13.41 -14.75 -25.33
CA LEU A 328 -13.65 -15.83 -26.30
C LEU A 328 -14.05 -15.31 -27.68
N GLU A 329 -14.37 -14.02 -27.79
CA GLU A 329 -14.61 -13.39 -29.08
C GLU A 329 -13.32 -12.84 -29.70
N PRO A 330 -13.16 -12.94 -31.03
CA PRO A 330 -12.03 -12.34 -31.71
C PRO A 330 -12.07 -10.82 -31.58
N PRO A 331 -10.93 -10.16 -31.27
CA PRO A 331 -10.82 -8.70 -31.29
C PRO A 331 -11.26 -8.10 -32.64
N PRO A 332 -11.76 -6.85 -32.66
CA PRO A 332 -12.22 -6.19 -33.88
C PRO A 332 -11.14 -6.14 -34.98
N GLU A 333 -9.88 -5.95 -34.58
CA GLU A 333 -8.69 -5.97 -35.46
C GLU A 333 -8.45 -7.31 -36.18
N ILE A 334 -8.97 -8.40 -35.60
CA ILE A 334 -8.87 -9.76 -36.15
C ILE A 334 -10.15 -10.08 -36.94
N LYS A 335 -11.32 -9.63 -36.45
CA LYS A 335 -12.60 -9.72 -37.18
C LYS A 335 -12.53 -9.04 -38.57
N SER A 336 -11.76 -7.97 -38.71
CA SER A 336 -11.62 -7.24 -39.98
C SER A 336 -10.76 -7.94 -41.03
N ASN A 337 -9.94 -8.94 -40.65
CA ASN A 337 -9.06 -9.66 -41.57
C ASN A 337 -9.45 -11.15 -41.64
N PRO A 338 -10.01 -11.64 -42.77
CA PRO A 338 -10.57 -12.98 -42.88
C PRO A 338 -9.52 -14.10 -42.71
N GLU A 339 -8.28 -13.88 -43.15
CA GLU A 339 -7.21 -14.85 -42.96
C GLU A 339 -6.79 -14.97 -41.50
N ARG A 340 -6.70 -13.83 -40.79
CA ARG A 340 -6.37 -13.81 -39.36
C ARG A 340 -7.51 -14.39 -38.53
N LEU A 341 -8.76 -14.14 -38.92
CA LEU A 341 -9.94 -14.70 -38.28
C LEU A 341 -9.98 -16.23 -38.38
N ALA A 342 -9.69 -16.79 -39.56
CA ALA A 342 -9.66 -18.23 -39.76
C ALA A 342 -8.62 -18.94 -38.87
N ARG A 343 -7.46 -18.31 -38.67
CA ARG A 343 -6.36 -18.80 -37.81
C ARG A 343 -6.52 -18.43 -36.34
N TRP A 344 -7.49 -17.59 -35.99
CA TRP A 344 -7.64 -17.13 -34.62
C TRP A 344 -8.23 -18.24 -33.74
N ARG A 345 -7.59 -18.45 -32.58
CA ARG A 345 -8.10 -19.29 -31.50
C ARG A 345 -7.95 -18.54 -30.19
N PRO A 346 -8.93 -18.61 -29.28
CA PRO A 346 -8.79 -18.04 -27.95
C PRO A 346 -7.65 -18.78 -27.23
N ARG A 347 -6.65 -18.03 -26.73
CA ARG A 347 -5.52 -18.59 -25.97
C ARG A 347 -5.88 -18.85 -24.50
N MET A 348 -7.09 -19.32 -24.26
CA MET A 348 -7.62 -19.55 -22.92
C MET A 348 -8.70 -20.61 -22.94
N ARG A 349 -8.90 -21.26 -21.80
CA ARG A 349 -9.93 -22.28 -21.63
C ARG A 349 -11.31 -21.80 -22.13
N SER A 350 -11.93 -22.58 -23.01
CA SER A 350 -13.19 -22.23 -23.69
C SER A 350 -14.42 -22.41 -22.81
N SER A 351 -14.45 -23.44 -21.96
CA SER A 351 -15.57 -23.72 -21.05
C SER A 351 -15.14 -23.64 -19.59
N VAL A 352 -15.93 -22.94 -18.78
CA VAL A 352 -15.75 -22.84 -17.34
C VAL A 352 -17.10 -23.09 -16.67
N ASP A 353 -17.15 -24.00 -15.69
CA ASP A 353 -18.33 -24.22 -14.85
C ASP A 353 -18.47 -23.07 -13.83
N TRP A 354 -19.12 -22.00 -14.26
CA TRP A 354 -19.35 -20.82 -13.44
C TRP A 354 -20.28 -21.08 -12.25
N ASP A 355 -21.12 -22.11 -12.30
CA ASP A 355 -21.98 -22.49 -11.18
C ASP A 355 -21.19 -23.19 -10.09
N ALA A 356 -20.22 -24.03 -10.45
CA ALA A 356 -19.23 -24.56 -9.53
C ALA A 356 -18.38 -23.43 -8.92
N VAL A 357 -17.93 -22.45 -9.71
CA VAL A 357 -17.21 -21.27 -9.19
C VAL A 357 -18.07 -20.49 -8.18
N LEU A 358 -19.35 -20.29 -8.49
CA LEU A 358 -20.29 -19.61 -7.59
C LEU A 358 -20.49 -20.37 -6.27
N ARG A 359 -20.51 -21.70 -6.29
CA ARG A 359 -20.66 -22.53 -5.08
C ARG A 359 -19.35 -22.81 -4.33
N ALA A 360 -18.19 -22.66 -4.98
CA ALA A 360 -16.89 -23.06 -4.44
C ALA A 360 -16.51 -22.33 -3.14
N ARG A 361 -16.67 -22.99 -1.98
CA ARG A 361 -16.30 -22.51 -0.64
C ARG A 361 -15.66 -23.66 0.17
N GLY A 362 -14.98 -23.32 1.27
CA GLY A 362 -14.53 -24.31 2.25
C GLY A 362 -13.19 -24.97 1.92
N GLY A 363 -12.99 -26.20 2.42
CA GLY A 363 -11.69 -26.89 2.47
C GLY A 363 -11.10 -27.29 1.11
N GLN A 364 -11.93 -27.58 0.11
CA GLN A 364 -11.52 -28.09 -1.21
C GLN A 364 -10.94 -27.02 -2.16
N VAL A 365 -11.15 -25.74 -1.84
CA VAL A 365 -10.68 -24.60 -2.65
C VAL A 365 -9.24 -24.20 -2.25
N GLY A 366 -8.51 -23.40 -3.00
CA GLY A 366 -7.30 -22.69 -2.54
C GLY A 366 -6.12 -23.56 -2.15
N THR A 367 -5.97 -24.77 -2.71
CA THR A 367 -4.74 -25.56 -2.60
C THR A 367 -3.58 -24.75 -3.21
N VAL A 368 -2.61 -24.38 -2.36
CA VAL A 368 -1.38 -23.70 -2.80
C VAL A 368 -0.50 -24.75 -3.47
N VAL A 369 -0.53 -24.83 -4.80
CA VAL A 369 0.48 -25.58 -5.55
C VAL A 369 1.66 -24.63 -5.73
N GLY A 370 2.69 -24.76 -4.91
CA GLY A 370 3.78 -23.78 -4.88
C GLY A 370 4.91 -24.09 -3.92
N GLY A 371 5.59 -25.21 -4.13
CA GLY A 371 6.92 -25.46 -3.57
C GLY A 371 7.73 -26.32 -4.54
N ALA A 372 8.75 -25.73 -5.16
CA ALA A 372 9.90 -26.29 -5.91
C ALA A 372 9.78 -27.63 -6.67
N ALA A 373 8.59 -28.06 -7.05
CA ALA A 373 8.35 -29.15 -7.97
C ALA A 373 7.14 -28.76 -8.81
N ASP A 374 7.41 -28.31 -10.03
CA ASP A 374 6.39 -28.26 -11.07
C ASP A 374 5.74 -29.65 -11.16
N PRO A 375 4.41 -29.78 -11.11
CA PRO A 375 3.80 -31.03 -11.49
C PRO A 375 4.04 -31.21 -12.99
N LYS A 376 5.00 -32.06 -13.35
CA LYS A 376 5.07 -32.59 -14.72
C LYS A 376 3.73 -33.28 -15.01
N PRO A 377 3.05 -32.98 -16.13
CA PRO A 377 1.86 -33.71 -16.52
C PRO A 377 2.22 -35.17 -16.75
N THR A 378 1.54 -36.07 -16.04
CA THR A 378 1.57 -37.51 -16.33
C THR A 378 0.87 -37.73 -17.67
N LYS A 379 1.62 -37.71 -18.77
CA LYS A 379 1.19 -38.40 -19.99
C LYS A 379 1.34 -39.92 -19.74
N PRO A 380 0.36 -40.76 -20.13
CA PRO A 380 0.55 -42.20 -20.09
C PRO A 380 1.71 -42.60 -21.01
N PRO A 381 2.49 -43.66 -20.68
CA PRO A 381 3.64 -44.05 -21.49
C PRO A 381 3.14 -44.56 -22.84
N LEU A 382 3.49 -43.86 -23.93
CA LEU A 382 3.45 -44.42 -25.27
C LEU A 382 4.81 -45.08 -25.51
N GLU A 383 4.79 -46.40 -25.65
CA GLU A 383 5.93 -47.19 -26.12
C GLU A 383 6.20 -46.93 -27.61
N ASN A 384 7.48 -47.06 -27.96
CA ASN A 384 8.10 -47.11 -29.28
C ASN A 384 8.48 -45.75 -29.88
N GLY A 385 9.80 -45.51 -29.89
CA GLY A 385 10.42 -44.33 -30.46
C GLY A 385 10.72 -44.44 -31.95
N VAL A 386 11.03 -43.30 -32.55
CA VAL A 386 12.19 -43.01 -33.41
C VAL A 386 12.34 -41.47 -33.38
N GLY A 387 13.57 -40.97 -33.35
CA GLY A 387 13.87 -39.54 -33.31
C GLY A 387 13.40 -38.78 -34.57
N SER A 388 12.90 -37.57 -34.36
CA SER A 388 12.85 -36.51 -35.38
C SER A 388 13.30 -35.22 -34.70
N GLU A 389 14.43 -34.69 -35.13
CA GLU A 389 14.71 -33.26 -35.03
C GLU A 389 13.75 -32.51 -35.96
N GLY A 390 13.29 -31.33 -35.54
CA GLY A 390 12.58 -30.40 -36.41
C GLY A 390 11.16 -30.02 -35.97
N HIS A 391 10.98 -28.70 -35.93
CA HIS A 391 9.73 -27.94 -36.00
C HIS A 391 9.01 -27.57 -34.70
N GLU A 392 9.06 -26.26 -34.46
CA GLU A 392 8.09 -25.44 -33.75
C GLU A 392 6.66 -25.82 -34.17
N GLU A 393 5.97 -26.57 -33.32
CA GLU A 393 4.52 -26.47 -33.23
C GLU A 393 4.22 -25.72 -31.94
N ASP A 394 3.58 -24.56 -32.09
CA ASP A 394 2.81 -23.93 -31.02
C ASP A 394 2.07 -25.05 -30.28
N ASP A 395 2.29 -25.19 -28.97
CA ASP A 395 1.52 -26.11 -28.13
C ASP A 395 0.05 -25.66 -28.16
N ASP A 396 -0.69 -26.16 -29.15
CA ASP A 396 -2.10 -25.90 -29.50
C ASP A 396 -3.05 -26.52 -28.47
N SER A 397 -2.53 -26.89 -27.30
CA SER A 397 -3.34 -27.29 -26.16
C SER A 397 -3.91 -26.05 -25.48
N ASN A 398 -5.24 -25.92 -25.53
CA ASN A 398 -5.96 -24.88 -24.82
C ASN A 398 -5.51 -24.90 -23.34
N PRO A 399 -5.08 -23.78 -22.75
CA PRO A 399 -4.50 -23.82 -21.42
C PRO A 399 -5.49 -24.40 -20.40
N GLU A 400 -4.97 -25.25 -19.53
CA GLU A 400 -5.74 -26.09 -18.61
C GLU A 400 -6.67 -25.30 -17.68
N PHE A 401 -6.29 -24.05 -17.38
CA PHE A 401 -6.99 -23.18 -16.42
C PHE A 401 -7.18 -21.75 -16.95
N LEU A 402 -8.33 -21.16 -16.62
CA LEU A 402 -8.52 -19.71 -16.70
C LEU A 402 -7.75 -19.05 -15.54
N THR A 403 -6.84 -18.13 -15.86
CA THR A 403 -6.00 -17.46 -14.85
C THR A 403 -6.46 -16.04 -14.59
N ILE A 404 -6.78 -15.77 -13.33
CA ILE A 404 -7.22 -14.47 -12.83
C ILE A 404 -6.16 -13.94 -11.87
N GLY A 405 -5.53 -12.81 -12.22
CA GLY A 405 -4.51 -12.16 -11.41
C GLY A 405 -5.10 -11.08 -10.51
N LEU A 406 -4.64 -10.99 -9.26
CA LEU A 406 -5.00 -9.93 -8.32
C LEU A 406 -3.84 -8.95 -8.19
N ILE A 407 -4.06 -7.70 -8.57
CA ILE A 407 -3.10 -6.59 -8.47
C ILE A 407 -3.70 -5.49 -7.59
N GLY A 408 -2.84 -4.73 -6.92
CA GLY A 408 -3.24 -3.56 -6.15
C GLY A 408 -2.21 -3.21 -5.09
N GLN A 409 -2.32 -1.99 -4.55
CA GLN A 409 -1.41 -1.49 -3.53
C GLN A 409 -1.47 -2.31 -2.23
N PRO A 410 -0.48 -2.20 -1.33
CA PRO A 410 -0.55 -2.81 -0.01
C PRO A 410 -1.84 -2.43 0.74
N ASN A 411 -2.35 -3.34 1.58
CA ASN A 411 -3.51 -3.11 2.46
C ASN A 411 -4.87 -2.78 1.80
N VAL A 412 -4.99 -2.75 0.47
CA VAL A 412 -6.29 -2.57 -0.21
C VAL A 412 -7.27 -3.71 0.07
N GLY A 413 -6.77 -4.95 0.24
CA GLY A 413 -7.61 -6.09 0.62
C GLY A 413 -7.48 -7.34 -0.25
N LYS A 414 -6.44 -7.46 -1.10
CA LYS A 414 -6.20 -8.65 -1.97
C LYS A 414 -6.36 -9.99 -1.27
N SER A 415 -5.54 -10.21 -0.24
CA SER A 415 -5.58 -11.44 0.53
C SER A 415 -6.83 -11.59 1.40
N SER A 416 -7.49 -10.48 1.77
CA SER A 416 -8.79 -10.50 2.45
C SER A 416 -9.89 -11.02 1.52
N LEU A 417 -9.93 -10.52 0.28
CA LEU A 417 -10.86 -10.95 -0.75
C LEU A 417 -10.66 -12.44 -1.05
N LEU A 418 -9.42 -12.92 -1.18
CA LEU A 418 -9.14 -14.34 -1.39
C LEU A 418 -9.71 -15.21 -0.25
N ASN A 419 -9.47 -14.83 1.00
CA ASN A 419 -10.03 -15.56 2.14
C ASN A 419 -11.57 -15.50 2.17
N ALA A 420 -12.17 -14.37 1.78
CA ALA A 420 -13.61 -14.21 1.69
C ALA A 420 -14.24 -15.07 0.59
N LEU A 421 -13.58 -15.17 -0.57
CA LEU A 421 -13.97 -16.05 -1.68
C LEU A 421 -13.97 -17.52 -1.26
N PHE A 422 -12.91 -17.94 -0.56
CA PHE A 422 -12.77 -19.30 -0.07
C PHE A 422 -13.63 -19.59 1.17
N GLY A 423 -14.14 -18.56 1.84
CA GLY A 423 -14.86 -18.68 3.12
C GLY A 423 -14.00 -19.22 4.28
N THR A 424 -12.67 -19.25 4.11
CA THR A 424 -11.71 -19.79 5.09
C THR A 424 -10.42 -18.99 5.04
N GLN A 425 -9.70 -18.89 6.17
CA GLN A 425 -8.39 -18.23 6.22
C GLN A 425 -7.32 -19.13 5.62
N LYS A 426 -7.01 -18.94 4.33
CA LYS A 426 -5.95 -19.68 3.60
C LYS A 426 -4.71 -18.84 3.37
N VAL A 427 -4.92 -17.55 3.08
CA VAL A 427 -3.85 -16.57 2.91
C VAL A 427 -3.65 -15.78 4.20
N ARG A 428 -2.39 -15.50 4.53
CA ARG A 428 -2.06 -14.65 5.69
C ARG A 428 -2.45 -13.19 5.40
N VAL A 429 -3.21 -12.60 6.30
CA VAL A 429 -3.59 -11.18 6.24
C VAL A 429 -3.00 -10.45 7.44
N SER A 430 -2.62 -9.19 7.27
CA SER A 430 -2.34 -8.30 8.40
C SER A 430 -2.64 -6.85 8.03
N ARG A 431 -2.81 -6.02 9.07
CA ARG A 431 -2.99 -4.56 8.96
C ARG A 431 -1.73 -3.81 8.49
N THR A 432 -0.55 -4.41 8.64
CA THR A 432 0.72 -3.81 8.18
C THR A 432 1.05 -4.25 6.75
N PRO A 433 1.54 -3.33 5.88
CA PRO A 433 2.01 -3.64 4.52
C PRO A 433 3.09 -4.72 4.46
N GLY A 434 3.30 -5.29 3.26
CA GLY A 434 4.41 -6.20 2.97
C GLY A 434 4.27 -7.62 3.52
N LYS A 435 3.04 -8.12 3.67
CA LYS A 435 2.77 -9.48 4.19
C LYS A 435 2.81 -10.55 3.13
N THR A 436 2.17 -10.31 1.99
CA THR A 436 2.33 -11.13 0.78
C THR A 436 3.64 -10.72 0.13
N LYS A 437 4.64 -11.59 0.17
CA LYS A 437 5.99 -11.32 -0.32
C LYS A 437 6.30 -12.00 -1.66
N HIS A 438 5.63 -13.11 -1.94
CA HIS A 438 5.76 -13.86 -3.18
C HIS A 438 4.42 -13.87 -3.89
N PHE A 439 4.44 -13.88 -5.23
CA PHE A 439 3.22 -14.27 -5.93
C PHE A 439 2.88 -15.71 -5.56
N GLN A 440 1.60 -16.00 -5.40
CA GLN A 440 1.13 -17.33 -5.02
C GLN A 440 -0.04 -17.73 -5.92
N THR A 441 -0.05 -19.01 -6.27
CA THR A 441 -1.08 -19.61 -7.11
C THR A 441 -2.04 -20.38 -6.22
N LEU A 442 -3.33 -20.09 -6.36
CA LEU A 442 -4.43 -20.68 -5.61
C LEU A 442 -5.49 -21.14 -6.61
N PHE A 443 -6.04 -22.33 -6.44
CA PHE A 443 -7.11 -22.80 -7.33
C PHE A 443 -8.47 -22.48 -6.74
N TRP A 444 -9.32 -21.71 -7.43
CA TRP A 444 -10.70 -21.50 -7.00
C TRP A 444 -11.54 -22.75 -7.31
N THR A 445 -11.35 -23.31 -8.49
CA THR A 445 -11.86 -24.61 -8.92
C THR A 445 -10.75 -25.36 -9.65
N SER A 446 -10.99 -26.58 -10.11
CA SER A 446 -10.10 -27.29 -11.04
C SER A 446 -9.95 -26.59 -12.41
N GLU A 447 -10.68 -25.49 -12.64
CA GLU A 447 -10.74 -24.80 -13.93
C GLU A 447 -10.29 -23.35 -13.83
N VAL A 448 -10.38 -22.76 -12.63
CA VAL A 448 -10.08 -21.35 -12.37
C VAL A 448 -8.93 -21.23 -11.39
N ARG A 449 -7.87 -20.57 -11.84
CA ARG A 449 -6.64 -20.29 -11.10
C ARG A 449 -6.59 -18.82 -10.71
N LEU A 450 -6.43 -18.55 -9.42
CA LEU A 450 -6.22 -17.23 -8.84
C LEU A 450 -4.73 -17.03 -8.55
N VAL A 451 -4.19 -15.87 -8.95
CA VAL A 451 -2.81 -15.50 -8.69
C VAL A 451 -2.79 -14.24 -7.81
N ASP A 452 -2.30 -14.36 -6.58
CA ASP A 452 -2.16 -13.22 -5.66
C ASP A 452 -0.78 -12.57 -5.86
N CYS A 453 -0.74 -11.28 -6.17
CA CYS A 453 0.49 -10.50 -6.26
C CYS A 453 0.83 -9.83 -4.91
N PRO A 454 2.12 -9.72 -4.52
CA PRO A 454 2.53 -8.79 -3.48
C PRO A 454 1.98 -7.39 -3.71
N GLY A 455 1.71 -6.66 -2.62
CA GLY A 455 1.29 -5.27 -2.72
C GLY A 455 2.40 -4.43 -3.32
N LEU A 456 2.13 -3.78 -4.44
CA LEU A 456 3.08 -2.94 -5.16
C LEU A 456 2.64 -1.49 -5.10
N VAL A 457 3.57 -0.60 -4.74
CA VAL A 457 3.32 0.85 -4.72
C VAL A 457 3.76 1.43 -6.06
N ILE A 458 2.78 1.75 -6.89
CA ILE A 458 2.98 2.37 -8.21
C ILE A 458 3.29 3.87 -8.03
N PRO A 459 4.20 4.46 -8.82
CA PRO A 459 4.44 5.90 -8.79
C PRO A 459 3.17 6.72 -9.04
N ASN A 460 2.96 7.74 -8.23
CA ASN A 460 1.84 8.67 -8.34
C ASN A 460 2.24 10.04 -7.77
N TYR A 461 1.74 11.14 -8.34
CA TYR A 461 1.98 12.50 -7.83
C TYR A 461 1.09 12.80 -6.63
N VAL A 462 1.39 12.11 -5.53
CA VAL A 462 0.68 12.24 -4.26
C VAL A 462 1.73 12.31 -3.16
N PRO A 463 1.60 13.23 -2.20
CA PRO A 463 2.61 13.37 -1.17
C PRO A 463 2.60 12.17 -0.20
N MET A 464 3.76 11.91 0.41
CA MET A 464 3.97 10.74 1.26
C MET A 464 2.93 10.61 2.38
N GLU A 465 2.56 11.71 3.02
CA GLU A 465 1.60 11.74 4.12
C GLU A 465 0.25 11.13 3.73
N THR A 466 -0.28 11.44 2.55
CA THR A 466 -1.51 10.83 2.03
C THR A 466 -1.37 9.32 1.86
N GLN A 467 -0.20 8.87 1.40
CA GLN A 467 0.08 7.45 1.25
C GLN A 467 0.20 6.72 2.61
N VAL A 468 0.80 7.39 3.60
CA VAL A 468 0.89 6.89 4.99
C VAL A 468 -0.50 6.77 5.59
N LEU A 469 -1.34 7.81 5.50
CA LEU A 469 -2.71 7.80 6.03
C LEU A 469 -3.60 6.76 5.34
N SER A 470 -3.35 6.47 4.07
CA SER A 470 -4.04 5.43 3.30
C SER A 470 -3.55 4.01 3.65
N GLY A 471 -2.51 3.88 4.48
CA GLY A 471 -1.98 2.60 4.93
C GLY A 471 -1.16 1.86 3.86
N ILE A 472 -0.66 2.56 2.84
CA ILE A 472 0.19 2.02 1.78
C ILE A 472 1.59 1.72 2.34
N LEU A 473 2.11 2.65 3.15
CA LEU A 473 3.42 2.55 3.77
C LEU A 473 3.32 2.00 5.20
N PRO A 474 4.29 1.19 5.66
CA PRO A 474 4.30 0.71 7.03
C PRO A 474 4.60 1.85 8.00
N ILE A 475 3.63 2.21 8.84
CA ILE A 475 3.71 3.28 9.84
C ILE A 475 5.01 3.20 10.67
N SER A 476 5.43 1.99 11.05
CA SER A 476 6.67 1.78 11.82
C SER A 476 7.97 2.17 11.12
N ARG A 477 7.94 2.40 9.80
CA ARG A 477 9.11 2.86 9.01
C ARG A 477 9.03 4.35 8.64
N VAL A 478 7.95 5.03 9.00
CA VAL A 478 7.76 6.46 8.71
C VAL A 478 8.63 7.27 9.67
N SER A 479 9.56 8.05 9.11
CA SER A 479 10.44 8.92 9.88
C SER A 479 9.83 10.31 10.14
N ALA A 480 9.05 10.85 9.21
CA ALA A 480 8.42 12.16 9.32
C ALA A 480 7.03 12.09 10.00
N ILE A 481 6.99 11.58 11.24
CA ILE A 481 5.74 11.47 12.02
C ILE A 481 5.06 12.85 12.22
N PRO A 482 5.77 13.93 12.62
CA PRO A 482 5.13 15.24 12.81
C PRO A 482 4.45 15.78 11.55
N LEU A 483 5.06 15.56 10.38
CA LEU A 483 4.48 15.93 9.08
C LEU A 483 3.15 15.19 8.82
N CYS A 484 3.14 13.86 9.02
CA CYS A 484 1.94 13.06 8.79
C CYS A 484 0.79 13.46 9.73
N ILE A 485 1.13 13.81 10.97
CA ILE A 485 0.15 14.25 11.98
C ILE A 485 -0.35 15.66 11.66
N TYR A 486 0.52 16.56 11.21
CA TYR A 486 0.11 17.88 10.72
C TYR A 486 -0.90 17.74 9.57
N HIS A 487 -0.59 16.89 8.58
CA HIS A 487 -1.51 16.63 7.48
C HIS A 487 -2.85 16.02 7.95
N ALA A 488 -2.82 15.01 8.82
CA ALA A 488 -4.03 14.41 9.37
C ALA A 488 -4.89 15.41 10.18
N ALA A 489 -4.24 16.27 10.99
CA ALA A 489 -4.90 17.25 11.84
C ALA A 489 -5.48 18.45 11.07
N ARG A 490 -5.08 18.63 9.80
CA ARG A 490 -5.72 19.56 8.86
C ARG A 490 -7.02 19.01 8.29
N LEU A 491 -7.15 17.69 8.18
CA LEU A 491 -8.32 17.02 7.60
C LEU A 491 -9.36 16.63 8.66
N ILE A 492 -8.92 16.33 9.89
CA ILE A 492 -9.76 15.87 11.00
C ILE A 492 -9.33 16.59 12.28
N PRO A 493 -10.27 17.05 13.14
CA PRO A 493 -9.93 17.70 14.41
C PRO A 493 -9.48 16.65 15.45
N LEU A 494 -8.24 16.16 15.31
CA LEU A 494 -7.70 15.06 16.13
C LEU A 494 -7.74 15.36 17.63
N GLU A 495 -7.54 16.61 18.03
CA GLU A 495 -7.64 17.05 19.42
C GLU A 495 -9.03 16.80 20.01
N LYS A 496 -10.09 16.98 19.22
CA LYS A 496 -11.48 16.71 19.63
C LYS A 496 -11.78 15.21 19.57
N VAL A 497 -11.42 14.55 18.47
CA VAL A 497 -11.66 13.11 18.26
C VAL A 497 -10.99 12.26 19.34
N LEU A 498 -9.79 12.64 19.75
CA LEU A 498 -9.03 11.94 20.79
C LEU A 498 -9.31 12.46 22.20
N GLY A 499 -10.12 13.53 22.35
CA GLY A 499 -10.43 14.18 23.63
C GLY A 499 -9.18 14.62 24.37
N LEU A 500 -8.36 15.46 23.74
CA LEU A 500 -7.08 15.95 24.26
C LEU A 500 -7.25 17.29 24.97
N ALA A 501 -6.53 17.45 26.08
CA ALA A 501 -6.32 18.75 26.71
C ALA A 501 -5.04 19.37 26.14
N HIS A 502 -5.05 20.68 25.92
CA HIS A 502 -3.88 21.39 25.40
C HIS A 502 -2.71 21.27 26.40
N PRO A 503 -1.46 21.02 25.93
CA PRO A 503 -0.32 20.79 26.82
C PRO A 503 0.16 22.06 27.54
N SER A 504 -0.03 23.25 26.94
CA SER A 504 0.23 24.51 27.62
C SER A 504 -0.72 24.70 28.81
N PRO A 505 -0.22 25.20 29.96
CA PRO A 505 -1.08 25.52 31.09
C PRO A 505 -2.16 26.52 30.63
N PRO A 506 -3.41 26.40 31.11
CA PRO A 506 -4.38 27.46 30.92
C PRO A 506 -3.75 28.74 31.46
N SER A 507 -3.68 29.80 30.65
CA SER A 507 -3.21 31.07 31.15
C SER A 507 -4.13 31.46 32.30
N ALA A 508 -3.66 31.36 33.54
CA ALA A 508 -4.27 32.11 34.61
C ALA A 508 -4.31 33.56 34.11
N ALA A 509 -5.47 34.22 34.20
CA ALA A 509 -5.52 35.65 33.99
C ALA A 509 -4.35 36.27 34.78
N PRO A 510 -3.55 37.18 34.20
CA PRO A 510 -2.48 37.79 34.95
C PRO A 510 -3.09 38.40 36.21
N GLU A 511 -2.86 37.79 37.37
CA GLU A 511 -3.10 38.46 38.63
C GLU A 511 -2.23 39.71 38.57
N ASP A 512 -2.86 40.86 38.57
CA ASP A 512 -2.18 42.14 38.56
C ASP A 512 -1.39 42.25 39.86
N LYS A 513 -0.11 41.85 39.84
CA LYS A 513 0.80 41.91 40.99
C LYS A 513 1.32 43.33 41.22
N ARG A 514 0.60 44.38 40.77
CA ARG A 514 0.82 45.76 41.21
C ARG A 514 0.36 45.94 42.65
N THR A 515 1.08 45.32 43.57
CA THR A 515 1.15 45.78 44.95
C THR A 515 2.01 47.06 44.99
N TRP A 516 1.45 48.15 45.52
CA TRP A 516 2.09 49.44 45.84
C TRP A 516 2.15 50.51 44.74
N ARG A 517 1.02 51.18 44.48
CA ARG A 517 0.80 52.65 44.61
C ARG A 517 -0.71 52.90 44.53
N GLU A 518 -1.36 53.23 45.65
CA GLU A 518 -2.81 53.43 45.71
C GLU A 518 -3.27 54.78 45.14
N ASP A 519 -2.34 55.68 44.82
CA ASP A 519 -2.69 57.04 44.39
C ASP A 519 -2.12 57.31 42.99
N ILE A 520 -2.98 57.84 42.11
CA ILE A 520 -2.72 58.29 40.72
C ILE A 520 -2.93 57.19 39.66
N PHE A 521 -4.17 56.76 39.44
CA PHE A 521 -4.77 56.60 38.10
C PHE A 521 -6.29 56.43 38.28
N THR A 522 -7.04 57.52 38.20
CA THR A 522 -8.49 57.48 38.04
C THR A 522 -8.80 56.93 36.64
N TRP A 523 -9.35 55.72 36.58
CA TRP A 523 -9.91 55.16 35.35
C TRP A 523 -11.01 56.10 34.83
N ARG A 524 -10.86 56.60 33.59
CA ARG A 524 -11.80 57.58 33.02
C ARG A 524 -13.17 56.98 32.71
N ASP A 525 -13.29 55.66 32.60
CA ASP A 525 -14.55 54.94 32.44
C ASP A 525 -14.39 53.58 33.15
N GLY A 526 -15.23 53.32 34.15
CA GLY A 526 -15.00 52.30 35.20
C GLY A 526 -15.17 50.84 34.79
N GLU A 527 -14.26 50.27 33.99
CA GLU A 527 -13.98 48.83 33.99
C GLU A 527 -12.48 48.57 33.70
N PRO A 528 -11.81 47.64 34.43
CA PRO A 528 -10.49 47.17 34.02
C PRO A 528 -10.58 46.49 32.64
N PRO A 529 -9.54 46.56 31.79
CA PRO A 529 -9.57 45.86 30.51
C PRO A 529 -9.76 44.36 30.74
N LYS A 530 -10.94 43.84 30.38
CA LYS A 530 -11.21 42.40 30.36
C LYS A 530 -10.23 41.76 29.38
N ALA A 531 -9.19 41.12 29.91
CA ALA A 531 -8.28 40.32 29.09
C ALA A 531 -9.11 39.22 28.42
N GLN A 532 -9.35 39.36 27.11
CA GLN A 532 -10.03 38.32 26.35
C GLN A 532 -9.20 37.03 26.47
N PRO A 533 -9.83 35.87 26.78
CA PRO A 533 -9.11 34.62 26.87
C PRO A 533 -8.43 34.35 25.52
N LYS A 534 -7.09 34.24 25.53
CA LYS A 534 -6.32 33.99 24.32
C LYS A 534 -6.77 32.64 23.76
N GLU A 535 -7.30 32.65 22.53
CA GLU A 535 -7.72 31.40 21.88
C GLU A 535 -6.54 30.43 21.81
N VAL A 536 -6.78 29.20 22.27
CA VAL A 536 -5.76 28.16 22.33
C VAL A 536 -5.54 27.62 20.93
N VAL A 537 -4.43 28.03 20.33
CA VAL A 537 -4.01 27.58 19.00
C VAL A 537 -3.25 26.26 19.11
N TRP A 538 -3.75 25.22 18.43
CA TRP A 538 -3.12 23.90 18.41
C TRP A 538 -2.08 23.79 17.30
N THR A 539 -0.97 23.11 17.58
CA THR A 539 -0.03 22.64 16.56
C THR A 539 0.00 21.11 16.48
N ALA A 540 0.62 20.56 15.45
CA ALA A 540 0.77 19.10 15.32
C ALA A 540 1.59 18.50 16.48
N MET A 541 2.60 19.24 16.96
CA MET A 541 3.39 18.83 18.11
C MET A 541 2.61 18.90 19.43
N ASP A 542 1.67 19.84 19.58
CA ASP A 542 0.79 19.88 20.75
C ASP A 542 -0.12 18.66 20.81
N ILE A 543 -0.68 18.22 19.68
CA ILE A 543 -1.47 16.99 19.59
C ILE A 543 -0.65 15.77 20.02
N LEU A 544 0.57 15.64 19.49
CA LEU A 544 1.46 14.53 19.82
C LEU A 544 1.82 14.51 21.31
N THR A 545 2.15 15.68 21.85
CA THR A 545 2.52 15.85 23.26
C THR A 545 1.34 15.57 24.18
N ALA A 546 0.17 16.13 23.88
CA ALA A 546 -1.05 15.91 24.64
C ALA A 546 -1.47 14.44 24.64
N TYR A 547 -1.36 13.75 23.49
CA TYR A 547 -1.69 12.33 23.41
C TYR A 547 -0.67 11.46 24.17
N ALA A 548 0.63 11.76 24.08
CA ALA A 548 1.65 11.10 24.89
C ALA A 548 1.38 11.26 26.38
N ASN A 549 1.07 12.49 26.83
CA ASN A 549 0.72 12.80 28.21
C ASN A 549 -0.53 12.04 28.68
N LYS A 550 -1.61 12.06 27.88
CA LYS A 550 -2.84 11.33 28.16
C LYS A 550 -2.63 9.82 28.34
N LYS A 551 -1.64 9.24 27.63
CA LYS A 551 -1.27 7.82 27.74
C LYS A 551 -0.16 7.54 28.76
N GLY A 552 0.42 8.57 29.39
CA GLY A 552 1.56 8.43 30.29
C GLY A 552 2.83 7.91 29.60
N TRP A 553 2.98 8.15 28.30
CA TRP A 553 4.14 7.68 27.55
C TRP A 553 5.29 8.68 27.65
N MET A 554 6.33 8.29 28.38
CA MET A 554 7.53 9.09 28.62
C MET A 554 8.78 8.40 28.07
N THR A 555 9.75 9.19 27.63
CA THR A 555 11.07 8.74 27.21
C THR A 555 11.90 8.31 28.42
N ALA A 556 12.61 7.20 28.29
CA ALA A 556 13.34 6.58 29.40
C ALA A 556 14.51 7.41 29.95
N GLN A 557 15.11 8.27 29.11
CA GLN A 557 16.31 9.04 29.48
C GLN A 557 16.01 10.42 30.09
N ALA A 558 14.99 11.11 29.58
CA ALA A 558 14.75 12.52 29.89
C ALA A 558 13.38 12.78 30.53
N GLY A 559 12.53 11.75 30.70
CA GLY A 559 11.18 11.91 31.24
C GLY A 559 10.26 12.79 30.38
N ARG A 560 10.65 13.09 29.13
CA ARG A 560 9.87 13.90 28.19
C ARG A 560 8.78 13.05 27.54
N PRO A 561 7.65 13.64 27.13
CA PRO A 561 6.59 12.91 26.44
C PRO A 561 7.10 12.22 25.16
N ASP A 562 6.79 10.93 24.99
CA ASP A 562 7.24 10.11 23.86
C ASP A 562 6.35 10.33 22.63
N VAL A 563 6.64 11.40 21.89
CA VAL A 563 5.91 11.82 20.69
C VAL A 563 6.01 10.81 19.54
N ASN A 564 7.12 10.07 19.43
CA ASN A 564 7.30 9.05 18.38
C ASN A 564 6.40 7.85 18.63
N ARG A 565 6.27 7.43 19.90
CA ARG A 565 5.32 6.39 20.27
C ARG A 565 3.88 6.87 20.11
N ALA A 566 3.61 8.13 20.48
CA ALA A 566 2.29 8.75 20.31
C ALA A 566 1.81 8.74 18.86
N GLY A 567 2.64 9.20 17.92
CA GLY A 567 2.28 9.24 16.50
C GLY A 567 2.20 7.87 15.81
N ASN A 568 2.89 6.85 16.34
CA ASN A 568 2.83 5.48 15.81
C ASN A 568 1.71 4.62 16.43
N ALA A 569 0.98 5.14 17.42
CA ALA A 569 -0.01 4.36 18.14
C ALA A 569 -1.18 3.96 17.23
N SER A 570 -1.42 2.66 17.12
CA SER A 570 -2.71 2.15 16.65
C SER A 570 -3.66 2.11 17.83
N THR A 571 -4.84 2.71 17.67
CA THR A 571 -5.94 2.62 18.63
C THR A 571 -6.54 1.23 18.70
#